data_AF-A0A842IEX1-F1
#
_entry.id   AF-A0A842IEX1-F1
#
_cell.length_a   1.000
_cell.length_b   1.000
_cell.length_c   1.000
_cell.angle_alpha   90.00
_cell.angle_beta   90.00
_cell.angle_gamma   90.00
#
_symmetry.space_group_name_H-M   'P 1'
#
loop_
_entity.id
_entity.type
_entity.pdbx_description
1 polymer ?
#
loop_
_entity_poly.entity_id
_entity_poly.type
_entity_poly.pdbx_seq_one_letter_code
_entity_poly.pdbx_strand_id
1 'polypeptide(L)'
;MRRNRILFLVAALSVFWGESLLAQGSPPVPATDSYNVGYDLPLDIAAVNGVLANDTDPDPGTVLTVRTNPVASPANGTLSLNTDGSFT
;
A
#
# COMPACT_ATOMS: atom_id res chain seq x y z
N MET A 1 32.60 -55.75 6.66
CA MET A 1 32.37 -54.28 6.59
C MET A 1 30.88 -54.02 6.51
N ARG A 2 30.30 -53.44 7.56
CA ARG A 2 28.84 -53.19 7.66
C ARG A 2 28.57 -51.76 7.20
N ARG A 3 27.77 -51.60 6.14
CA ARG A 3 27.23 -50.30 5.71
C ARG A 3 26.03 -49.98 6.60
N ASN A 4 26.19 -48.99 7.49
CA ASN A 4 25.08 -48.42 8.26
C ASN A 4 24.20 -47.58 7.32
N ARG A 5 23.05 -48.12 6.94
CA ARG A 5 21.91 -47.34 6.44
C ARG A 5 20.86 -47.37 7.54
N ILE A 6 20.75 -46.26 8.25
CA ILE A 6 19.75 -46.08 9.31
C ILE A 6 18.41 -45.86 8.60
N LEU A 7 17.52 -46.85 8.76
CA LEU A 7 16.15 -46.83 8.29
C LEU A 7 15.30 -46.11 9.34
N PHE A 8 14.87 -44.87 9.06
CA PHE A 8 13.78 -44.26 9.80
C PHE A 8 12.49 -44.44 9.00
N LEU A 9 11.57 -45.22 9.57
CA LEU A 9 10.23 -45.44 9.10
C LEU A 9 9.34 -44.32 9.67
N VAL A 10 9.10 -43.25 8.92
CA VAL A 10 7.99 -42.33 9.16
C VAL A 10 7.39 -41.96 7.81
N ALA A 11 6.12 -42.31 7.63
CA ALA A 11 5.34 -41.89 6.49
C ALA A 11 5.21 -40.36 6.48
N ALA A 12 5.81 -39.71 5.50
CA ALA A 12 5.44 -38.36 5.13
C ALA A 12 5.28 -38.35 3.61
N LEU A 13 4.02 -38.33 3.16
CA LEU A 13 3.65 -37.83 1.83
C LEU A 13 4.47 -36.56 1.61
N SER A 14 5.44 -36.60 0.70
CA SER A 14 6.16 -35.41 0.29
C SER A 14 5.23 -34.61 -0.60
N VAL A 15 4.30 -33.89 0.03
CA VAL A 15 3.59 -32.81 -0.63
C VAL A 15 4.54 -31.63 -0.60
N PHE A 16 5.25 -31.44 -1.71
CA PHE A 16 5.78 -30.14 -2.06
C PHE A 16 4.56 -29.26 -2.37
N TRP A 17 3.91 -28.73 -1.34
CA TRP A 17 3.13 -27.51 -1.53
C TRP A 17 4.17 -26.47 -1.94
N GLY A 18 4.05 -25.97 -3.16
CA GLY A 18 4.79 -24.79 -3.54
C GLY A 18 4.43 -23.72 -2.52
N GLU A 19 5.32 -23.48 -1.57
CA GLU A 19 5.45 -22.19 -0.90
C GLU A 19 5.88 -21.21 -2.00
N SER A 20 4.93 -20.96 -2.91
CA SER A 20 4.97 -19.84 -3.81
C SER A 20 5.17 -18.63 -2.91
N LEU A 21 6.08 -17.75 -3.30
CA LEU A 21 6.39 -16.49 -2.65
C LEU A 21 5.14 -15.57 -2.65
N LEU A 22 4.06 -15.97 -1.96
CA LEU A 22 2.74 -15.32 -1.94
C LEU A 22 2.48 -14.59 -0.63
N ALA A 23 3.51 -14.33 0.18
CA ALA A 23 3.34 -13.74 1.52
C ALA A 23 3.90 -12.31 1.65
N GLN A 24 4.44 -11.71 0.60
CA GLN A 24 4.83 -10.30 0.62
C GLN A 24 3.92 -9.53 -0.33
N GLY A 25 2.94 -8.82 0.24
CA GLY A 25 2.07 -7.92 -0.50
C GLY A 25 2.87 -6.88 -1.29
N SER A 26 2.29 -6.41 -2.39
CA SER A 26 2.86 -5.37 -3.23
C SER A 26 2.66 -4.00 -2.56
N PRO A 27 3.62 -3.07 -2.62
CA PRO A 27 3.34 -1.71 -2.19
C PRO A 27 2.34 -1.03 -3.14
N PRO A 28 1.61 0.00 -2.66
CA PRO A 28 0.75 0.80 -3.52
C PRO A 28 1.58 1.55 -4.57
N VAL A 29 0.96 1.78 -5.73
CA VAL A 29 1.54 2.49 -6.87
C VAL A 29 0.91 3.89 -6.93
N PRO A 30 1.65 4.94 -6.56
CA PRO A 30 1.13 6.30 -6.58
C PRO A 30 1.19 6.91 -7.98
N ALA A 31 0.27 7.82 -8.28
CA ALA A 31 0.34 8.69 -9.44
C ALA A 31 0.55 10.16 -9.02
N THR A 32 1.18 10.96 -9.88
CA THR A 32 1.49 12.36 -9.55
C THR A 32 0.25 13.22 -9.65
N ASP A 33 -0.02 13.99 -8.60
CA ASP A 33 -1.10 14.95 -8.55
C ASP A 33 -0.64 16.39 -8.80
N SER A 34 -1.57 17.22 -9.27
CA SER A 34 -1.38 18.66 -9.35
C SER A 34 -2.72 19.35 -9.12
N TYR A 35 -2.73 20.30 -8.18
CA TYR A 35 -3.91 21.12 -7.86
C TYR A 35 -3.54 22.59 -7.95
N ASN A 36 -4.49 23.42 -8.38
CA ASN A 36 -4.33 24.86 -8.46
C ASN A 36 -5.53 25.55 -7.82
N VAL A 37 -5.27 26.64 -7.13
CA VAL A 37 -6.30 27.50 -6.54
C VAL A 37 -5.89 28.95 -6.74
N GLY A 38 -6.87 29.85 -6.83
CA GLY A 38 -6.60 31.28 -6.85
C GLY A 38 -6.06 31.79 -5.51
N TYR A 39 -5.42 32.96 -5.52
CA TYR A 39 -4.97 33.61 -4.30
C TYR A 39 -6.13 33.86 -3.32
N ASP A 40 -5.87 33.69 -2.02
CA ASP A 40 -6.80 33.93 -0.92
C ASP A 40 -8.13 33.14 -1.02
N LEU A 41 -8.15 32.04 -1.78
CA LEU A 41 -9.28 31.12 -1.88
C LEU A 41 -8.91 29.78 -1.23
N PRO A 42 -9.84 29.14 -0.50
CA PRO A 42 -9.66 27.78 -0.04
C PRO A 42 -9.68 26.79 -1.21
N LEU A 43 -8.92 25.70 -1.10
CA LEU A 43 -8.94 24.59 -2.05
C LEU A 43 -9.58 23.38 -1.37
N ASP A 44 -10.88 23.17 -1.55
CA ASP A 44 -11.60 22.02 -1.00
C ASP A 44 -11.68 20.89 -2.04
N ILE A 45 -10.99 19.78 -1.76
CA ILE A 45 -10.94 18.60 -2.63
C ILE A 45 -11.57 17.41 -1.91
N ALA A 46 -12.72 16.97 -2.43
CA ALA A 46 -13.37 15.74 -2.01
C ALA A 46 -12.54 14.50 -2.41
N ALA A 47 -12.66 13.41 -1.64
CA ALA A 47 -11.85 12.19 -1.79
C ALA A 47 -11.85 11.60 -3.21
N VAL A 48 -12.97 11.72 -3.94
CA VAL A 48 -13.11 11.24 -5.33
C VAL A 48 -12.12 11.89 -6.31
N ASN A 49 -11.65 13.10 -6.01
CA ASN A 49 -10.64 13.83 -6.77
C ASN A 49 -9.36 14.07 -5.95
N GLY A 50 -9.27 13.44 -4.78
CA GLY A 50 -8.18 13.64 -3.83
C GLY A 50 -6.92 12.86 -4.20
N VAL A 51 -5.95 12.87 -3.28
CA VAL A 51 -4.60 12.31 -3.53
C VAL A 51 -4.55 10.78 -3.69
N LEU A 52 -5.67 10.08 -3.53
CA LEU A 52 -5.79 8.64 -3.79
C LEU A 52 -6.57 8.32 -5.07
N ALA A 53 -7.10 9.33 -5.78
CA ALA A 53 -8.04 9.12 -6.88
C ALA A 53 -7.44 8.38 -8.08
N ASN A 54 -6.12 8.47 -8.25
CA ASN A 54 -5.33 7.86 -9.32
C ASN A 54 -4.31 6.83 -8.81
N ASP A 55 -4.32 6.54 -7.50
CA ASP A 55 -3.45 5.54 -6.89
C ASP A 55 -4.07 4.14 -7.02
N THR A 56 -3.22 3.12 -7.11
CA THR A 56 -3.68 1.73 -7.20
C THR A 56 -2.87 0.81 -6.30
N ASP A 57 -3.45 -0.31 -5.91
CA ASP A 57 -2.74 -1.38 -5.23
C ASP A 57 -2.88 -2.68 -6.05
N PRO A 58 -1.77 -3.37 -6.37
CA PRO A 58 -1.84 -4.63 -7.11
C PRO A 58 -2.53 -5.76 -6.32
N ASP A 59 -2.57 -5.67 -4.99
CA ASP A 59 -3.16 -6.70 -4.15
C ASP A 59 -4.70 -6.54 -4.10
N PRO A 60 -5.46 -7.62 -4.32
CA PRO A 60 -6.90 -7.55 -4.43
C PRO A 60 -7.56 -7.20 -3.09
N GLY A 61 -8.46 -6.21 -3.10
CA GLY A 61 -9.24 -5.81 -1.92
C GLY A 61 -8.52 -4.86 -0.98
N THR A 62 -7.32 -4.39 -1.33
CA THR A 62 -6.63 -3.34 -0.57
C THR A 62 -7.43 -2.03 -0.61
N VAL A 63 -7.59 -1.41 0.55
CA VAL A 63 -8.14 -0.06 0.69
C VAL A 63 -6.98 0.88 0.99
N LEU A 64 -6.75 1.84 0.10
CA LEU A 64 -5.71 2.83 0.29
C LEU A 64 -6.12 3.88 1.32
N THR A 65 -5.15 4.33 2.11
CA THR A 65 -5.31 5.43 3.06
C THR A 65 -4.10 6.33 3.04
N VAL A 66 -4.31 7.59 3.39
CA VAL A 66 -3.26 8.62 3.44
C VAL A 66 -2.81 8.83 4.88
N ARG A 67 -1.49 8.99 5.06
CA ARG A 67 -0.96 9.53 6.31
C ARG A 67 -1.24 11.02 6.38
N THR A 68 -2.03 11.43 7.37
CA THR A 68 -2.49 12.83 7.53
C THR A 68 -1.41 13.82 7.96
N ASN A 69 -0.20 13.34 8.30
CA ASN A 69 0.97 14.19 8.50
C ASN A 69 1.77 14.30 7.20
N PRO A 70 1.69 15.44 6.48
CA PRO A 70 2.36 15.62 5.20
C PRO A 70 3.88 15.66 5.38
N VAL A 71 4.62 15.33 4.32
CA VAL A 71 6.09 15.39 4.34
C VAL A 71 6.59 16.83 4.46
N ALA A 72 5.85 17.78 3.88
CA ALA A 72 6.08 19.21 4.01
C ALA A 72 4.74 19.95 4.11
N SER A 73 4.68 20.96 4.98
CA SER A 73 3.52 21.85 5.09
C SER A 73 3.47 22.84 3.92
N PRO A 74 2.27 23.35 3.56
CA PRO A 74 2.17 24.42 2.58
C PRO A 74 2.94 25.65 3.05
N ALA A 75 3.57 26.35 2.11
CA ALA A 75 4.32 27.58 2.41
C ALA A 75 3.41 28.73 2.85
N ASN A 76 2.13 28.70 2.47
CA ASN A 76 1.11 29.69 2.83
C ASN A 76 -0.19 28.97 3.19
N GLY A 77 -0.87 29.47 4.23
CA GLY A 77 -2.14 28.89 4.70
C GLY A 77 -1.95 27.65 5.57
N THR A 78 -3.00 26.84 5.63
CA THR A 78 -3.07 25.62 6.44
C THR A 78 -3.54 24.47 5.58
N LEU A 79 -3.12 23.25 5.91
CA LEU A 79 -3.60 22.01 5.28
C LEU A 79 -4.31 21.14 6.31
N SER A 80 -5.55 20.76 6.02
CA SER A 80 -6.29 19.71 6.70
C SER A 80 -6.38 18.51 5.75
N LEU A 81 -5.55 17.50 5.95
CA LEU A 81 -5.50 16.28 5.14
C LEU A 81 -6.21 15.12 5.86
N ASN A 82 -7.13 14.45 5.18
CA ASN A 82 -7.89 13.32 5.70
C ASN A 82 -7.33 11.98 5.19
N THR A 83 -7.64 10.89 5.90
CA THR A 83 -7.15 9.54 5.56
C THR A 83 -7.72 8.97 4.27
N ASP A 84 -8.87 9.48 3.82
CA ASP A 84 -9.53 9.09 2.55
C ASP A 84 -8.97 9.84 1.33
N GLY A 85 -7.97 10.71 1.55
CA GLY A 85 -7.33 11.50 0.50
C GLY A 85 -8.01 12.82 0.18
N SER A 86 -9.13 13.16 0.83
CA SER A 86 -9.70 14.52 0.78
C SER A 86 -8.85 15.52 1.57
N PHE A 87 -8.88 16.79 1.18
CA PHE A 87 -8.15 17.84 1.88
C PHE A 87 -8.71 19.25 1.65
N THR A 88 -8.37 20.16 2.58
CA THR A 88 -8.54 21.62 2.44
C THR A 88 -7.29 22.38 2.84
#